data_AF-F0F1P9-F1
#
_entry.id   AF-F0F1P9-F1
#
_cell.length_a   1.000
_cell.length_b   1.000
_cell.length_c   1.000
_cell.angle_alpha   90.00
_cell.angle_beta   90.00
_cell.angle_gamma   90.00
#
_symmetry.space_group_name_H-M   'P 1'
#
loop_
_entity.id
_entity.type
_entity.pdbx_description
1 polymer ?
#
loop_
_entity_poly.entity_id
_entity_poly.type
_entity_poly.pdbx_seq_one_letter_code
_entity_poly.pdbx_strand_id
1 'polypeptide(L)'
;MSAPRKEPIEETMWRTIKILRVFDKGSLHRHVNMTHPCTAQRISRYVNRLAAQGLLHRHRNDYQLSSFAPARAPIFRKLSR
;
A
#
# COMPACT_ATOMS: atom_id res chain seq x y z
N MET A 1 21.53 -15.17 16.98
CA MET A 1 21.20 -14.80 15.58
C MET A 1 19.82 -14.16 15.57
N SER A 2 19.72 -12.85 15.34
CA SER A 2 18.44 -12.15 15.22
C SER A 2 17.73 -12.64 13.97
N ALA A 3 16.53 -13.20 14.09
CA ALA A 3 15.72 -13.59 12.94
C ALA A 3 15.61 -12.40 11.96
N PRO A 4 15.69 -12.61 10.63
CA PRO A 4 15.54 -11.53 9.67
C PRO A 4 14.19 -10.85 9.94
N ARG A 5 14.22 -9.55 10.28
CA ARG A 5 13.01 -8.77 10.49
C ARG A 5 12.23 -8.80 9.17
N LYS A 6 11.15 -9.59 9.11
CA LYS A 6 10.24 -9.61 7.97
C LYS A 6 9.80 -8.17 7.70
N GLU A 7 10.08 -7.67 6.50
CA GLU A 7 9.66 -6.33 6.11
C GLU A 7 8.14 -6.18 6.29
N PRO A 8 7.65 -5.02 6.75
CA PRO A 8 6.21 -4.77 6.83
C PRO A 8 5.59 -4.96 5.45
N ILE A 9 4.44 -5.64 5.37
CA ILE A 9 3.74 -5.83 4.10
C ILE A 9 3.38 -4.49 3.42
N GLU A 10 3.23 -3.42 4.20
CA GLU A 10 3.02 -2.05 3.71
C GLU A 10 4.18 -1.59 2.79
N GLU A 11 5.42 -2.05 3.01
CA GLU A 11 6.55 -1.81 2.10
C GLU A 11 6.33 -2.48 0.74
N THR A 12 5.90 -3.74 0.73
CA THR A 12 5.55 -4.45 -0.50
C THR A 12 4.38 -3.76 -1.21
N MET A 13 3.32 -3.41 -0.48
CA MET A 13 2.17 -2.68 -1.05
C MET A 13 2.63 -1.36 -1.69
N TRP A 14 3.47 -0.60 -1.00
CA TRP A 14 3.97 0.69 -1.50
C TRP A 14 4.85 0.54 -2.74
N ARG A 15 5.76 -0.44 -2.76
CA ARG A 15 6.58 -0.75 -3.94
C ARG A 15 5.70 -1.08 -5.14
N THR A 16 4.71 -1.94 -4.96
CA THR A 16 3.77 -2.30 -6.02
C THR A 16 2.99 -1.09 -6.53
N ILE A 17 2.51 -0.21 -5.64
CA ILE A 17 1.84 1.05 -6.03
C ILE A 17 2.76 1.94 -6.87
N LYS A 18 4.03 2.08 -6.47
CA LYS A 18 5.01 2.89 -7.21
C LYS A 18 5.29 2.34 -8.61
N ILE A 19 5.26 1.03 -8.80
CA ILE A 19 5.41 0.37 -10.10
C ILE A 19 4.16 0.59 -10.96
N LEU A 20 2.97 0.33 -10.39
CA LEU A 20 1.72 0.41 -11.14
C LEU A 20 1.35 1.84 -11.53
N ARG A 21 1.65 2.83 -10.67
CA ARG A 21 1.33 4.27 -10.79
C ARG A 21 -0.17 4.60 -10.83
N VAL A 22 -0.96 3.82 -11.57
CA VAL A 22 -2.43 3.85 -11.64
C VAL A 22 -2.93 2.43 -11.40
N PHE A 23 -3.88 2.24 -10.49
CA PHE A 23 -4.35 0.91 -10.09
C PHE A 23 -5.73 0.94 -9.44
N ASP A 24 -6.46 -0.16 -9.52
CA ASP A 24 -7.61 -0.44 -8.66
C ASP A 24 -7.19 -1.34 -7.47
N LYS A 25 -8.03 -1.41 -6.43
CA LYS A 25 -7.73 -2.21 -5.22
C LYS A 25 -7.55 -3.70 -5.51
N GLY A 26 -8.27 -4.25 -6.49
CA GLY A 26 -8.21 -5.64 -6.89
C GLY A 26 -6.91 -5.98 -7.62
N SER A 27 -6.48 -5.14 -8.56
CA SER A 27 -5.17 -5.33 -9.21
C SER A 27 -4.02 -5.23 -8.22
N LEU A 28 -4.04 -4.27 -7.30
CA LEU A 28 -3.03 -4.18 -6.24
C LEU A 28 -3.03 -5.43 -5.35
N HIS A 29 -4.21 -5.91 -4.94
CA HIS A 29 -4.33 -7.12 -4.13
C HIS A 29 -3.72 -8.33 -4.83
N ARG A 30 -4.05 -8.55 -6.12
CA ARG A 30 -3.50 -9.67 -6.90
C ARG A 30 -1.98 -9.66 -6.92
N HIS A 31 -1.35 -8.52 -7.22
CA HIS A 31 0.12 -8.40 -7.30
C HIS A 31 0.79 -8.61 -5.95
N VAL A 32 0.26 -8.02 -4.88
CA VAL A 32 0.84 -8.18 -3.53
C VAL A 32 0.70 -9.62 -3.06
N ASN A 33 -0.47 -10.23 -3.29
CA ASN A 33 -0.78 -11.57 -2.80
C ASN A 33 0.08 -12.68 -3.43
N MET A 34 0.68 -12.45 -4.60
CA MET A 34 1.63 -13.39 -5.23
C MET A 34 2.89 -13.61 -4.39
N THR A 35 3.34 -12.61 -3.63
CA THR A 35 4.59 -12.67 -2.85
C THR A 35 4.34 -12.58 -1.35
N HIS A 36 3.26 -11.90 -0.95
CA HIS A 36 2.91 -11.62 0.44
C HIS A 36 1.39 -11.84 0.62
N PRO A 37 0.96 -13.06 0.98
CA PRO A 37 -0.44 -13.36 1.18
C PRO A 37 -1.12 -12.37 2.13
N CYS A 38 -2.23 -11.78 1.67
CA CYS A 38 -2.98 -10.82 2.48
C CYS A 38 -4.45 -10.72 2.07
N THR A 39 -5.26 -10.13 2.94
CA THR A 39 -6.69 -9.95 2.69
C THR A 39 -6.96 -8.68 1.89
N ALA A 40 -8.01 -8.71 1.05
CA ALA A 40 -8.49 -7.52 0.34
C ALA A 40 -8.86 -6.38 1.30
N GLN A 41 -9.30 -6.70 2.52
CA GLN A 41 -9.57 -5.71 3.56
C GLN A 41 -8.30 -4.97 3.99
N ARG A 42 -7.15 -5.66 4.10
CA ARG A 42 -5.88 -5.04 4.47
C ARG A 42 -5.41 -4.05 3.40
N ILE A 43 -5.49 -4.45 2.12
CA ILE A 43 -5.23 -3.58 0.97
C ILE A 43 -6.14 -2.35 1.01
N SER A 44 -7.44 -2.56 1.17
CA SER A 44 -8.43 -1.48 1.20
C SER A 44 -8.17 -0.47 2.31
N ARG A 45 -7.82 -0.94 3.52
CA ARG A 45 -7.46 -0.06 4.65
C ARG A 45 -6.22 0.77 4.33
N TYR A 46 -5.20 0.16 3.74
CA TYR A 46 -3.95 0.83 3.39
C TYR A 46 -4.18 1.92 2.33
N VAL A 47 -4.83 1.56 1.22
CA VAL A 47 -5.16 2.48 0.12
C VAL A 47 -6.01 3.64 0.61
N ASN A 48 -7.02 3.39 1.44
CA ASN A 48 -7.86 4.46 2.00
C ASN A 48 -7.05 5.43 2.88
N ARG A 49 -6.09 4.93 3.67
CA ARG A 49 -5.21 5.80 4.48
C ARG A 49 -4.27 6.63 3.60
N LEU A 50 -3.70 6.05 2.55
CA LEU A 50 -2.87 6.79 1.60
C LEU A 50 -3.67 7.90 0.90
N ALA A 51 -4.90 7.61 0.47
CA ALA A 51 -5.79 8.61 -0.13
C ALA A 51 -6.16 9.72 0.86
N ALA A 52 -6.45 9.38 2.13
CA ALA A 52 -6.73 10.36 3.18
C ALA A 52 -5.53 11.26 3.52
N GLN A 53 -4.30 10.86 3.14
CA GLN A 53 -3.09 11.67 3.28
C GLN A 53 -2.72 12.41 1.99
N GLY A 54 -3.58 12.40 0.97
CA GLY A 54 -3.31 13.06 -0.32
C GLY A 54 -2.24 12.37 -1.16
N LEU A 55 -1.81 11.16 -0.80
CA LEU A 55 -0.78 10.41 -1.53
C LEU A 55 -1.33 9.67 -2.75
N LEU A 56 -2.66 9.48 -2.80
CA LEU A 56 -3.37 8.89 -3.92
C LEU A 56 -4.53 9.80 -4.32
N HIS A 57 -4.68 10.03 -5.61
CA HIS A 57 -5.84 10.70 -6.20
C HIS A 57 -6.81 9.64 -6.73
N ARG A 58 -8.06 9.70 -6.29
CA ARG A 58 -9.09 8.76 -6.78
C ARG A 58 -9.72 9.31 -8.05
N HIS A 59 -9.73 8.50 -9.11
CA HIS A 59 -10.44 8.79 -10.35
C HIS A 59 -11.36 7.62 -10.68
N ARG A 60 -12.67 7.81 -10.48
CA ARG A 60 -13.69 6.75 -10.58
C ARG A 60 -13.35 5.55 -9.67
N ASN A 61 -12.94 4.43 -10.25
CA ASN A 61 -12.58 3.20 -9.56
C ASN A 61 -11.07 3.05 -9.33
N ASP A 62 -10.27 3.88 -9.99
CA ASP A 62 -8.81 3.79 -9.95
C ASP A 62 -8.22 4.82 -8.98
N TYR A 63 -7.01 4.50 -8.54
CA TYR A 63 -6.16 5.36 -7.73
C TYR A 63 -4.90 5.68 -8.53
N GLN A 64 -4.56 6.96 -8.60
CA GLN A 64 -3.32 7.45 -9.19
C GLN A 64 -2.38 7.92 -8.10
N LEU A 65 -1.11 7.53 -8.20
CA LEU A 65 -0.07 7.96 -7.27
C LEU A 65 0.24 9.45 -7.44
N SER A 66 0.24 10.19 -6.32
CA SER A 66 0.63 11.60 -6.30
C SER A 66 2.09 11.80 -6.72
N SER A 67 2.39 12.92 -7.36
CA SER A 67 3.77 13.33 -7.68
C SER A 67 4.62 13.57 -6.43
N PHE A 68 3.99 13.88 -5.29
CA PHE A 68 4.66 14.13 -4.01
C PHE A 68 4.77 12.87 -3.13
N ALA A 69 4.57 11.68 -3.71
CA ALA A 69 4.64 10.43 -2.98
C ALA A 69 6.03 10.20 -2.36
N PRO A 70 6.12 9.86 -1.06
CA PRO A 70 7.41 9.66 -0.40
C PRO A 70 8.15 8.44 -0.94
N ALA A 71 9.48 8.47 -0.84
CA ALA A 71 10.32 7.35 -1.27
C ALA A 71 10.03 6.06 -0.45
N ARG A 72 9.89 6.22 0.87
CA ARG A 72 9.60 5.14 1.84
C ARG A 72 8.10 4.92 1.99
N ALA A 73 7.71 3.71 2.37
CA ALA A 73 6.32 3.38 2.59
C ALA A 73 5.76 4.14 3.80
N PRO A 74 4.59 4.78 3.67
CA PRO A 74 3.84 5.23 4.82
C PRO A 74 3.42 4.01 5.66
N ILE A 75 3.84 3.94 6.92
CA ILE A 75 3.47 2.83 7.83
C ILE A 75 2.54 3.37 8.91
N PHE A 76 1.30 2.92 8.87
CA PHE A 76 0.26 3.39 9.78
C PHE A 76 0.08 2.41 10.94
N ARG A 77 0.98 2.47 11.92
CA ARG A 77 0.82 1.71 13.18
C ARG A 77 -0.24 2.38 14.04
N LYS A 78 -1.11 1.59 14.68
CA LYS A 78 -1.88 2.13 15.82
C LYS A 78 -0.87 2.41 16.92
N LEU A 79 -0.85 3.63 17.44
CA LEU A 79 -0.27 3.86 18.77
C LEU A 79 -1.13 3.04 19.73
N SER A 80 -0.54 2.00 20.31
CA SER A 80 -1.11 1.33 21.48
C SER A 80 -1.33 2.41 22.53
N ARG A 81 -2.56 2.55 23.03
CA ARG A 81 -2.82 3.30 24.26
C ARG A 81 -2.29 2.50 25.45
#